data_AF-A0A7C3CWQ8-F1
#
_entry.id   AF-A0A7C3CWQ8-F1
#
_cell.length_a   1.000
_cell.length_b   1.000
_cell.length_c   1.000
_cell.angle_alpha   90.00
_cell.angle_beta   90.00
_cell.angle_gamma   90.00
#
_symmetry.space_group_name_H-M   'P 1'
#
loop_
_entity.id
_entity.type
_entity.pdbx_description
1 polymer ?
#
loop_
_entity_poly.entity_id
_entity_poly.type
_entity_poly.pdbx_seq_one_letter_code
_entity_poly.pdbx_strand_id
1 'polypeptide(L)' 'ASILKFGDHTHIGAVFLATSLVADLQLVAAAIVWGFAEALEHTAISGETTVIIVSLSGGALLANITSVVLLVAETITMRR' A
#
# COMPACT_ATOMS: atom_id res chain seq x y z
N ALA A 1 11.94 7.31 -23.58
CA ALA A 1 12.80 6.42 -22.76
C ALA A 1 13.64 7.28 -21.84
N SER A 2 13.04 7.85 -20.78
CA SER A 2 13.64 9.07 -20.18
C SER A 2 13.51 9.21 -18.66
N ILE A 3 13.17 8.17 -17.88
CA ILE A 3 13.02 8.34 -16.42
C ILE A 3 13.78 7.28 -15.59
N LEU A 4 14.55 6.40 -16.22
CA LEU A 4 15.34 5.37 -15.52
C LEU A 4 16.79 5.80 -15.22
N LYS A 5 17.03 7.05 -14.81
CA LYS A 5 18.35 7.49 -14.35
C LYS A 5 18.29 8.31 -13.06
N PHE A 6 17.87 7.64 -12.00
CA PHE A 6 18.01 8.13 -10.62
C PHE A 6 18.94 7.24 -9.77
N GLY A 7 19.72 6.32 -10.36
CA GLY A 7 20.39 5.22 -9.64
C GLY A 7 21.36 5.56 -8.50
N ASP A 8 22.12 6.66 -8.54
CA ASP A 8 23.27 6.78 -7.61
C ASP A 8 22.99 7.54 -6.30
N HIS A 9 21.92 8.33 -6.21
CA HIS A 9 21.59 9.10 -4.99
C HIS A 9 20.19 8.82 -4.44
N THR A 10 19.42 7.93 -5.08
CA THR A 10 18.00 7.69 -4.76
C THR A 10 17.68 6.33 -4.16
N HIS A 11 18.65 5.54 -3.70
CA HIS A 11 18.36 4.26 -3.02
C HIS A 11 17.25 4.41 -1.98
N ILE A 12 17.32 5.44 -1.13
CA ILE A 12 16.28 5.75 -0.14
C ILE A 12 14.96 6.21 -0.81
N GLY A 13 15.03 7.05 -1.84
CA GLY A 13 13.84 7.51 -2.58
C GLY A 13 13.11 6.38 -3.32
N ALA A 14 13.85 5.40 -3.85
CA ALA A 14 13.31 4.23 -4.54
C ALA A 14 12.58 3.28 -3.57
N VAL A 15 13.06 3.13 -2.34
CA VAL A 15 12.35 2.33 -1.33
C VAL A 15 11.07 3.03 -0.86
N PHE A 16 11.08 4.35 -0.64
CA PHE A 16 9.86 5.10 -0.33
C PHE A 16 8.82 5.02 -1.47
N LEU A 17 9.27 5.05 -2.72
CA LEU A 17 8.39 4.88 -3.88
C LEU A 17 7.82 3.46 -3.94
N ALA A 18 8.66 2.44 -3.75
CA ALA A 18 8.21 1.04 -3.74
C ALA A 18 7.19 0.75 -2.63
N THR A 19 7.36 1.34 -1.45
CA THR A 19 6.43 1.18 -0.32
C THR A 19 5.11 1.93 -0.53
N SER A 20 5.15 3.15 -1.11
CA SER A 20 3.94 3.84 -1.56
C SER A 20 3.18 3.04 -2.64
N LEU A 21 3.90 2.46 -3.60
CA LEU A 21 3.31 1.67 -4.69
C LEU A 21 2.61 0.40 -4.18
N VAL A 22 3.20 -0.28 -3.19
CA VAL A 22 2.56 -1.45 -2.55
C VAL A 22 1.26 -1.06 -1.86
N ALA A 23 1.21 0.10 -1.22
CA ALA A 23 -0.01 0.59 -0.60
C ALA A 23 -1.09 0.94 -1.63
N ASP A 24 -0.70 1.56 -2.75
CA ASP A 24 -1.60 1.84 -3.87
C ASP A 24 -2.17 0.54 -4.45
N LEU A 25 -1.34 -0.50 -4.64
CA LEU A 25 -1.80 -1.81 -5.11
C LEU A 25 -2.81 -2.46 -4.13
N GLN A 26 -2.59 -2.32 -2.84
CA GLN A 26 -3.49 -2.88 -1.84
C GLN A 26 -4.80 -2.08 -1.70
N LEU A 27 -4.76 -0.76 -1.91
CA LEU A 27 -5.96 0.08 -2.01
C LEU A 27 -6.77 -0.26 -3.28
N VAL A 28 -6.09 -0.49 -4.40
CA VAL A 28 -6.71 -0.97 -5.64
C VAL A 28 -7.35 -2.34 -5.44
N ALA A 29 -6.70 -3.27 -4.73
CA ALA A 29 -7.30 -4.55 -4.38
C ALA A 29 -8.58 -4.39 -3.54
N ALA A 30 -8.59 -3.49 -2.55
CA ALA A 30 -9.78 -3.18 -1.76
C ALA A 30 -10.92 -2.59 -2.63
N ALA A 31 -10.59 -1.70 -3.57
CA ALA A 31 -11.55 -1.14 -4.52
C ALA A 31 -12.12 -2.22 -5.48
N ILE A 32 -11.30 -3.19 -5.91
CA ILE A 32 -11.75 -4.32 -6.71
C ILE A 32 -12.73 -5.20 -5.90
N VAL A 33 -12.42 -5.51 -4.64
CA VAL A 33 -13.32 -6.28 -3.76
C VAL A 33 -14.66 -5.56 -3.58
N TRP A 34 -14.64 -4.24 -3.38
CA TRP A 34 -15.85 -3.42 -3.32
C TRP A 34 -16.67 -3.48 -4.61
N GLY A 35 -16.03 -3.28 -5.77
CA GLY A 35 -16.72 -3.33 -7.06
C GLY A 35 -17.31 -4.70 -7.39
N PHE A 36 -16.61 -5.79 -7.03
CA PHE A 36 -17.15 -7.15 -7.15
C PHE A 36 -18.37 -7.36 -6.24
N ALA A 37 -18.30 -6.91 -4.99
CA ALA A 37 -19.43 -7.03 -4.06
C ALA A 37 -20.67 -6.28 -4.55
N GLU A 38 -20.53 -5.04 -5.02
CA GLU A 38 -21.64 -4.27 -5.58
C GLU A 38 -22.22 -4.94 -6.85
N ALA A 39 -21.35 -5.47 -7.71
CA ALA A 39 -21.74 -6.16 -8.93
C ALA A 39 -22.46 -7.50 -8.68
N LEU A 40 -22.10 -8.22 -7.61
CA LEU A 40 -22.70 -9.51 -7.26
C LEU A 40 -24.00 -9.39 -6.44
N GLU A 41 -24.09 -8.40 -5.54
CA GLU A 41 -25.18 -8.36 -4.57
C GLU A 41 -26.39 -7.53 -5.04
N HIS A 42 -26.27 -6.63 -6.04
CA HIS A 42 -27.36 -5.80 -6.62
C HIS A 42 -28.28 -5.11 -5.59
N THR A 43 -27.82 -5.02 -4.34
CA THR A 43 -28.50 -4.51 -3.15
C THR A 43 -27.48 -3.73 -2.32
N ALA A 44 -27.94 -2.94 -1.36
CA ALA A 44 -27.04 -2.14 -0.53
C ALA A 44 -25.97 -3.03 0.13
N ILE A 45 -24.71 -2.63 -0.02
CA ILE A 45 -23.51 -3.37 0.42
C ILE A 45 -23.72 -3.88 1.85
N SER A 46 -23.62 -5.19 2.03
CA SER A 46 -23.75 -5.83 3.34
C SER A 46 -22.75 -5.24 4.35
N GLY A 47 -23.18 -5.13 5.62
CA GLY A 47 -22.31 -4.68 6.72
C GLY A 47 -21.08 -5.57 6.88
N GLU A 48 -21.18 -6.86 6.57
CA GLU A 48 -20.06 -7.81 6.59
C GLU A 48 -18.99 -7.45 5.56
N THR A 49 -19.40 -7.14 4.33
CA THR A 49 -18.49 -6.74 3.24
C THR A 49 -17.78 -5.42 3.57
N THR A 50 -18.48 -4.48 4.22
CA THR A 50 -17.87 -3.23 4.68
C THR A 50 -16.79 -3.48 5.73
N VAL A 51 -17.03 -4.40 6.68
CA VAL A 51 -16.03 -4.79 7.69
C VAL A 51 -14.81 -5.44 7.02
N ILE A 52 -15.02 -6.30 6.03
CA ILE A 52 -13.91 -6.94 5.28
C ILE A 52 -13.07 -5.88 4.57
N ILE A 53 -13.70 -4.94 3.86
CA ILE A 53 -12.99 -3.86 3.15
C ILE A 53 -12.21 -3.00 4.13
N VAL A 54 -12.82 -2.55 5.23
CA VAL A 54 -12.15 -1.74 6.25
C VAL A 54 -10.98 -2.49 6.88
N SER A 55 -11.13 -3.79 7.15
CA SER A 55 -10.04 -4.63 7.65
C SER A 55 -8.90 -4.77 6.64
N LEU A 56 -9.22 -4.93 5.35
CA LEU A 56 -8.23 -5.04 4.28
C LEU A 56 -7.44 -3.73 4.12
N SER A 57 -8.14 -2.60 4.14
CA SER A 57 -7.54 -1.26 4.08
C SER A 57 -6.72 -0.92 5.33
N GLY A 58 -7.20 -1.31 6.52
CA GLY A 58 -6.46 -1.16 7.77
C GLY A 58 -5.16 -1.96 7.78
N GLY A 59 -5.19 -3.21 7.30
CA GLY A 59 -4.00 -4.04 7.11
C GLY A 59 -3.02 -3.44 6.09
N ALA A 60 -3.52 -2.85 5.01
CA ALA A 60 -2.71 -2.17 3.99
C ALA A 60 -1.92 -1.00 4.55
N LEU A 61 -2.60 -0.17 5.34
CA LEU A 61 -2.00 0.98 6.00
C LEU A 61 -0.91 0.54 7.00
N LEU A 62 -1.19 -0.47 7.82
CA LEU A 62 -0.22 -1.02 8.77
C LEU A 62 1.01 -1.62 8.07
N ALA A 63 0.81 -2.34 6.97
CA ALA A 63 1.90 -2.90 6.18
C ALA A 63 2.79 -1.80 5.60
N ASN A 64 2.20 -0.74 5.04
CA ASN A 64 2.95 0.42 4.54
C ASN A 64 3.75 1.11 5.67
N ILE A 65 3.10 1.41 6.80
CA ILE A 65 3.75 2.04 7.96
C ILE A 65 4.92 1.19 8.47
N THR A 66 4.73 -0.13 8.59
CA THR A 66 5.78 -1.04 9.06
C THR A 66 6.99 -1.02 8.12
N SER A 67 6.76 -1.02 6.81
CA SER A 67 7.81 -0.94 5.79
C SER A 67 8.61 0.37 5.88
N VAL A 68 7.92 1.49 6.11
CA VAL A 68 8.57 2.80 6.33
C VAL A 68 9.38 2.82 7.63
N VAL A 69 8.84 2.27 8.73
CA VAL A 69 9.54 2.21 10.03
C VAL A 69 10.83 1.39 9.92
N LEU A 70 10.79 0.24 9.24
CA LEU A 70 11.97 -0.59 9.01
C LEU A 70 13.04 0.15 8.20
N LEU A 71 12.65 0.84 7.13
CA LEU A 71 13.55 1.67 6.33
C LEU A 71 14.20 2.79 7.14
N VAL A 72 13.44 3.48 8.00
CA VAL A 72 13.96 4.53 8.88
C VAL A 72 14.94 3.94 9.91
N ALA A 73 14.61 2.79 10.50
CA ALA A 73 15.49 2.09 11.44
C ALA A 73 16.81 1.67 10.77
N GLU A 74 16.75 1.15 9.54
CA GLU A 74 17.93 0.79 8.74
C GLU A 74 18.76 2.04 8.41
N THR A 75 18.11 3.15 8.02
CA THR A 75 18.78 4.43 7.72
C THR A 75 19.51 5.01 8.94
N ILE A 76 18.91 4.92 10.14
CA ILE A 76 19.53 5.40 11.39
C ILE A 76 20.74 4.53 11.75
N THR A 77 20.62 3.21 11.58
CA THR A 77 21.70 2.26 11.86
C THR A 77 22.87 2.43 10.90
N MET A 78 22.62 2.72 9.61
CA MET A 78 23.64 2.97 8.59
C MET A 78 24.47 4.25 8.83
N ARG A 79 23.94 5.19 9.62
CA ARG A 79 24.58 6.47 9.94
C ARG A 79 25.40 6.44 11.24
N ARG A 80 25.45 5.29 11.92
CA ARG A 80 26.20 5.09 13.16
C ARG A 80 27.39 4.17 12.94
#